data_AF-A0A4Y2PME0-F1
#
_entry.id   AF-A0A4Y2PME0-F1
#
_cell.length_a   1.000
_cell.length_b   1.000
_cell.length_c   1.000
_cell.angle_alpha   90.00
_cell.angle_beta   90.00
_cell.angle_gamma   90.00
#
_symmetry.space_group_name_H-M   'P 1'
#
loop_
_entity.id
_entity.type
_entity.pdbx_description
1 polymer ?
#
loop_
_entity_poly.entity_id
_entity_poly.type
_entity_poly.pdbx_seq_one_letter_code
_entity_poly.pdbx_strand_id
1 'polypeptide(L)'
;MCRLGVGSTLTQLREQFWIIKGRQFVKNVLNDCIICRRYKVKPGTRVVAPLPTDRIQEHSPFDVSGVDFAGPFYLNDSNTKCYLIIFTCAVIRAVHLELVPNMSTDSFLLAFRRFISVEVYVLYYILIMQRLLKKRIVN
;
A
#
# COMPACT_ATOMS: atom_id res chain seq x y z
N MET A 1 2.46 -26.14 29.09
CA MET A 1 3.06 -27.30 28.40
C MET A 1 3.50 -27.01 26.96
N CYS A 2 2.60 -26.64 26.05
CA CYS A 2 2.89 -26.64 24.61
C CYS A 2 3.90 -25.59 24.10
N ARG A 3 4.22 -24.55 24.88
CA ARG A 3 5.08 -23.43 24.43
C ARG A 3 6.59 -23.74 24.41
N LEU A 4 7.02 -24.84 25.01
CA LEU A 4 8.43 -25.21 25.15
C LEU A 4 8.98 -26.01 23.95
N GLY A 5 8.11 -26.33 22.97
CA GLY A 5 8.48 -27.09 21.78
C GLY A 5 8.41 -28.60 21.95
N VAL A 6 8.56 -29.34 20.84
CA VAL A 6 8.31 -30.79 20.77
C VAL A 6 9.14 -31.58 21.79
N GLY A 7 10.41 -31.22 21.99
CA GLY A 7 11.32 -31.93 22.87
C GLY A 7 10.87 -31.88 24.33
N SER A 8 10.71 -30.66 24.86
CA SER A 8 10.31 -30.46 26.27
C SER A 8 8.93 -31.00 26.58
N THR A 9 7.96 -30.84 25.67
CA THR A 9 6.62 -31.40 25.87
C THR A 9 6.64 -32.93 25.86
N LEU A 10 7.51 -33.55 25.05
CA LEU A 10 7.67 -35.00 25.02
C LEU A 10 8.37 -35.55 26.27
N THR A 11 9.39 -34.85 26.80
CA THR A 11 10.08 -35.25 28.04
C THR A 11 9.11 -35.24 29.22
N GLN A 12 8.32 -34.19 29.36
CA GLN A 12 7.33 -34.09 30.44
C GLN A 12 6.22 -35.14 30.33
N LEU A 13 5.78 -35.47 29.11
CA LEU A 13 4.81 -36.55 28.91
C LEU A 13 5.37 -37.93 29.28
N ARG A 14 6.68 -38.14 29.09
CA ARG A 14 7.35 -39.42 29.41
C ARG A 14 7.51 -39.67 30.92
N GLU A 15 7.40 -38.64 31.74
CA GLU A 15 7.40 -38.80 33.21
C GLU A 15 6.14 -39.50 33.71
N GLN A 16 5.06 -39.49 32.94
CA GLN A 16 3.74 -39.98 33.35
C GLN A 16 3.18 -41.05 32.40
N PHE A 17 3.58 -41.04 31.13
CA PHE A 17 2.97 -41.89 30.09
C PHE A 17 4.00 -42.44 29.10
N TRP A 18 3.82 -43.69 28.67
CA TRP A 18 4.54 -44.28 27.55
C TRP A 18 3.69 -44.28 26.27
N ILE A 19 3.84 -43.23 25.45
CA ILE A 19 3.05 -43.04 24.23
C ILE A 19 3.82 -43.56 23.00
N ILE A 20 3.27 -44.56 22.33
CA ILE A 20 3.79 -45.07 21.05
C ILE A 20 3.77 -43.94 20.01
N LYS A 21 4.90 -43.71 19.32
CA LYS A 21 5.07 -42.58 18.38
C LYS A 21 4.78 -41.20 19.01
N GLY A 22 4.99 -41.03 20.32
CA GLY A 22 4.66 -39.79 21.05
C GLY A 22 5.22 -38.50 20.45
N ARG A 23 6.41 -38.55 19.80
CA ARG A 23 6.98 -37.38 19.09
C ARG A 23 6.07 -36.88 17.96
N GLN A 24 5.46 -37.78 17.19
CA GLN A 24 4.57 -37.42 16.09
C GLN A 24 3.26 -36.83 16.63
N PHE A 25 2.72 -37.42 17.70
CA PHE A 25 1.52 -36.92 18.38
C PHE A 25 1.73 -35.49 18.89
N VAL A 26 2.81 -35.26 19.65
CA VAL A 26 3.16 -33.92 20.16
C VAL A 26 3.36 -32.93 19.00
N LYS A 27 4.02 -33.33 17.92
CA LYS A 27 4.22 -32.48 16.75
C LYS A 27 2.89 -32.06 16.11
N ASN A 28 1.92 -32.98 16.00
CA ASN A 28 0.58 -32.69 15.47
C ASN A 28 -0.15 -31.68 16.36
N VAL A 29 -0.22 -31.94 17.67
CA VAL A 29 -0.87 -31.06 18.66
C VAL A 29 -0.26 -29.64 18.65
N LEU A 30 1.07 -29.54 18.56
CA LEU A 30 1.75 -28.25 18.50
C LEU A 30 1.51 -27.50 17.19
N ASN A 31 1.33 -28.21 16.08
CA ASN A 31 1.01 -27.59 14.79
C ASN A 31 -0.44 -27.08 14.75
N ASP A 32 -1.38 -27.78 15.39
CA ASP A 32 -2.79 -27.40 15.47
C ASP A 32 -3.01 -26.25 16.47
N CYS A 33 -2.15 -26.12 17.48
CA CYS A 33 -2.22 -25.03 18.44
C CYS A 33 -1.84 -23.67 17.81
N ILE A 34 -2.82 -22.77 17.67
CA ILE A 34 -2.65 -21.40 17.14
C ILE A 34 -1.56 -20.63 17.89
N ILE A 35 -1.53 -20.76 19.23
CA ILE A 35 -0.54 -20.08 20.07
C ILE A 35 0.87 -20.57 19.72
N CYS A 36 1.08 -21.89 19.70
CA CYS A 36 2.39 -22.47 19.37
C CYS A 36 2.81 -22.15 17.94
N ARG A 37 1.85 -22.12 17.00
CA ARG A 37 2.10 -21.69 15.62
C ARG A 37 2.61 -20.26 15.57
N ARG A 38 2.00 -19.32 16.30
CA ARG A 38 2.45 -17.91 16.37
C ARG A 38 3.88 -17.78 16.91
N TYR A 39 4.22 -18.48 17.99
CA TYR A 39 5.59 -18.44 18.54
C TYR A 39 6.64 -19.12 17.64
N LYS A 40 6.22 -20.07 16.80
CA LYS A 40 7.10 -20.79 15.86
C LYS A 40 7.38 -20.01 14.57
N VAL A 41 6.50 -19.09 14.18
CA VAL A 41 6.67 -18.29 12.96
C VAL A 41 7.86 -17.36 13.13
N LYS A 42 8.82 -17.44 12.19
CA LYS A 42 9.92 -16.48 12.11
C LYS A 42 9.39 -15.16 11.53
N PRO A 43 9.94 -14.00 11.95
CA PRO A 43 9.63 -12.74 11.29
C PRO A 43 9.90 -12.86 9.80
N GLY A 44 8.97 -12.42 8.96
CA GLY A 44 9.19 -12.39 7.53
C GLY A 44 10.30 -11.40 7.20
N THR A 45 11.37 -11.86 6.57
CA THR A 45 12.39 -10.98 6.00
C THR A 45 11.80 -10.30 4.78
N ARG A 46 11.50 -9.02 4.89
CA ARG A 46 11.08 -8.21 3.74
C ARG A 46 12.32 -7.82 2.95
N VAL A 47 12.46 -8.31 1.72
CA VAL A 47 13.44 -7.76 0.78
C VAL A 47 12.98 -6.34 0.45
N VAL A 48 13.76 -5.34 0.87
CA VAL A 48 13.48 -3.94 0.55
C VAL A 48 14.03 -3.70 -0.85
N ALA A 49 13.16 -3.57 -1.83
CA ALA A 49 13.57 -3.12 -3.16
C ALA A 49 14.08 -1.66 -3.07
N PRO A 50 15.10 -1.28 -3.86
CA PRO A 50 15.53 0.11 -3.92
C PRO A 50 14.36 1.00 -4.30
N LEU A 51 14.24 2.15 -3.64
CA LEU A 51 13.21 3.13 -3.97
C LEU A 51 13.47 3.68 -5.37
N PRO A 52 12.44 3.94 -6.19
CA PRO A 52 12.60 4.60 -7.48
C PRO A 52 13.28 5.95 -7.31
N THR A 53 14.16 6.30 -8.24
CA THR A 53 14.91 7.57 -8.22
C THR A 53 14.00 8.79 -8.10
N ASP A 54 12.81 8.73 -8.71
CA ASP A 54 11.78 9.76 -8.66
C ASP A 54 11.25 10.07 -7.25
N ARG A 55 11.45 9.15 -6.29
CA ARG A 55 11.11 9.36 -4.86
C ARG A 55 12.24 9.99 -4.05
N ILE A 56 13.45 10.02 -4.60
CA ILE A 56 14.67 10.39 -3.88
C ILE A 56 15.15 11.77 -4.36
N GLN A 57 14.90 12.12 -5.61
CA GLN A 57 15.25 13.42 -6.17
C GLN A 57 14.23 14.51 -5.84
N GLU A 58 14.71 15.75 -5.74
CA GLU A 58 13.86 16.93 -5.55
C GLU A 58 13.09 17.21 -6.85
N HIS A 59 11.79 16.95 -6.82
CA HIS A 59 10.87 17.20 -7.92
C HIS A 59 9.71 18.07 -7.44
N SER A 60 9.02 18.72 -8.38
CA SER A 60 7.81 19.48 -8.06
C SER A 60 6.66 18.51 -7.68
N PRO A 61 5.68 18.91 -6.84
CA PRO A 61 4.47 18.14 -6.67
C PRO A 61 3.81 17.81 -8.02
N PHE A 62 3.32 16.57 -8.16
CA PHE A 62 2.70 15.99 -9.36
C PHE A 62 3.56 15.92 -10.63
N ASP A 63 4.87 16.17 -10.54
CA ASP A 63 5.80 16.06 -11.69
C ASP A 63 5.89 14.60 -12.19
N VAL A 64 5.96 13.66 -11.25
CA VAL A 64 5.75 12.23 -11.51
C VAL A 64 4.45 11.80 -10.86
N SER A 65 3.43 11.53 -11.68
CA SER A 65 2.12 11.08 -11.23
C SER A 65 1.78 9.69 -11.77
N GLY A 66 1.20 8.85 -10.93
CA GLY A 66 0.59 7.58 -11.30
C GLY A 66 -0.92 7.74 -11.37
N VAL A 67 -1.56 7.03 -12.29
CA VAL A 67 -3.02 7.05 -12.46
C VAL A 67 -3.55 5.63 -12.32
N ASP A 68 -4.61 5.47 -11.54
CA ASP A 68 -5.29 4.19 -11.36
C ASP A 68 -6.81 4.37 -11.28
N PHE A 69 -7.56 3.31 -11.53
CA PHE A 69 -9.00 3.27 -11.36
C PHE A 69 -9.38 2.37 -10.20
N ALA A 70 -10.24 2.87 -9.32
CA ALA A 70 -10.84 2.10 -8.24
C ALA A 70 -12.35 1.88 -8.47
N GLY A 71 -12.83 0.72 -8.04
CA GLY A 71 -14.24 0.34 -8.12
C GLY A 71 -14.63 -0.23 -9.49
N PRO A 72 -15.79 -0.90 -9.56
CA PRO A 72 -17.05 -0.16 -9.64
C PRO A 72 -17.67 0.08 -8.26
N PHE A 73 -17.94 1.33 -7.97
CA PHE A 73 -18.79 1.78 -6.87
C PHE A 73 -20.24 1.90 -7.36
N TYR A 74 -21.19 1.83 -6.45
CA TYR A 74 -22.61 1.98 -6.75
C TYR A 74 -23.15 3.17 -5.98
N LEU A 75 -23.80 4.08 -6.69
CA LEU A 75 -24.48 5.21 -6.05
C LEU A 75 -25.79 4.73 -5.42
N ASN A 76 -26.06 5.17 -4.18
CA ASN A 76 -26.98 4.52 -3.23
C ASN A 76 -28.45 4.38 -3.66
N ASP A 77 -28.88 4.89 -4.82
CA ASP A 77 -30.29 4.85 -5.22
C ASP A 77 -30.54 4.37 -6.66
N SER A 78 -29.50 4.21 -7.49
CA SER A 78 -29.68 4.06 -8.94
C SER A 78 -29.03 2.83 -9.56
N ASN A 79 -28.47 1.91 -8.77
CA ASN A 79 -27.66 0.76 -9.23
C ASN A 79 -26.63 1.16 -10.32
N THR A 80 -26.26 2.44 -10.33
CA THR A 80 -25.45 3.05 -11.38
C THR A 80 -24.01 2.88 -10.96
N LYS A 81 -23.26 2.20 -11.83
CA LYS A 81 -21.83 2.00 -11.64
C LYS A 81 -21.12 3.33 -11.81
N CYS A 82 -20.22 3.62 -10.89
CA CYS A 82 -19.27 4.71 -10.98
C CYS A 82 -17.88 4.21 -10.62
N TYR A 83 -16.88 4.96 -11.01
CA TYR A 83 -15.47 4.63 -10.85
C TYR A 83 -14.77 5.85 -10.24
N LEU A 84 -13.77 5.61 -9.41
CA LEU A 84 -12.87 6.67 -8.94
C LEU A 84 -11.57 6.60 -9.73
N ILE A 85 -11.18 7.71 -10.34
CA ILE A 85 -9.83 7.90 -10.84
C ILE A 85 -8.98 8.41 -9.69
N ILE A 86 -7.84 7.76 -9.50
CA ILE A 86 -6.85 8.06 -8.47
C ILE A 86 -5.62 8.60 -9.16
N PHE A 87 -5.35 9.89 -9.00
CA PHE A 87 -4.08 10.50 -9.38
C PHE A 87 -3.18 10.55 -8.15
N THR A 88 -2.06 9.85 -8.20
CA THR A 88 -1.09 9.78 -7.09
C THR A 88 0.19 10.48 -7.47
N CYS A 89 0.76 11.29 -6.60
CA CYS A 89 2.08 11.88 -6.81
C CYS A 89 3.17 10.98 -6.22
N ALA A 90 4.17 10.59 -7.01
CA ALA A 90 5.28 9.78 -6.54
C ALA A 90 6.21 10.55 -5.58
N VAL A 91 6.30 11.88 -5.74
CA VAL A 91 7.21 12.77 -5.01
C VAL A 91 6.72 13.00 -3.58
N ILE A 92 5.52 13.59 -3.44
CA ILE A 92 4.95 13.98 -2.14
C ILE A 92 3.93 12.98 -1.58
N ARG A 93 3.61 11.91 -2.32
CA ARG A 93 2.54 10.94 -1.96
C ARG A 93 1.14 11.56 -1.80
N ALA A 94 0.90 12.70 -2.44
CA ALA A 94 -0.44 13.28 -2.53
C ALA A 94 -1.35 12.43 -3.42
N VAL A 95 -2.65 12.46 -3.12
CA VAL A 95 -3.68 11.71 -3.87
C VAL A 95 -4.81 12.68 -4.21
N HIS A 96 -5.11 12.79 -5.50
CA HIS A 96 -6.28 13.49 -6.02
C HIS A 96 -7.28 12.46 -6.54
N LEU A 97 -8.51 12.51 -6.04
CA LEU A 97 -9.56 11.54 -6.35
C LEU A 97 -10.65 12.21 -7.17
N GLU A 98 -11.06 11.56 -8.25
CA GLU A 98 -12.09 12.08 -9.12
C GLU A 98 -13.14 11.03 -9.47
N LEU A 99 -14.41 11.37 -9.28
CA LEU A 99 -15.52 10.46 -9.56
C LEU A 99 -15.94 10.55 -11.03
N VAL A 100 -16.05 9.39 -11.67
CA VAL A 100 -16.33 9.26 -13.10
C VAL A 100 -17.40 8.18 -13.31
N PRO A 101 -18.37 8.38 -14.22
CA PRO A 101 -19.46 7.41 -14.42
C PRO A 101 -19.00 6.09 -15.07
N ASN A 102 -17.94 6.11 -15.87
CA ASN A 102 -17.48 4.95 -16.64
C ASN A 102 -15.95 5.01 -16.87
N MET A 103 -15.36 3.86 -17.19
CA MET A 103 -13.92 3.76 -17.54
C MET A 103 -13.64 4.10 -19.02
N SER A 104 -14.47 4.94 -19.65
CA SER A 104 -14.25 5.32 -21.04
C SER A 104 -13.12 6.35 -21.16
N THR A 105 -12.49 6.40 -22.34
CA THR A 105 -11.42 7.35 -22.64
C THR A 105 -11.88 8.80 -22.55
N ASP A 106 -13.10 9.10 -22.98
CA ASP A 106 -13.64 10.47 -22.96
C ASP A 106 -13.80 10.98 -21.53
N SER A 107 -14.33 10.12 -20.66
CA SER A 107 -14.54 10.45 -19.26
C SER A 107 -13.21 10.58 -18.51
N PHE A 108 -12.23 9.75 -18.86
CA PHE A 108 -10.85 9.89 -18.40
C PHE A 108 -10.22 11.21 -18.86
N LEU A 109 -10.32 11.58 -20.13
CA LEU A 109 -9.74 12.82 -20.67
C LEU A 109 -10.35 14.07 -20.04
N LEU A 110 -11.66 14.06 -19.79
CA LEU A 110 -12.35 15.15 -19.08
C LEU A 110 -11.85 15.29 -17.64
N ALA A 111 -11.67 14.16 -16.95
CA ALA A 111 -11.11 14.12 -15.60
C ALA A 111 -9.66 14.62 -15.57
N PHE A 112 -8.83 14.10 -16.47
CA PHE A 112 -7.44 14.50 -16.59
C PHE A 112 -7.26 16.00 -16.88
N ARG A 113 -8.11 16.58 -17.73
CA ARG A 113 -8.11 18.03 -17.97
C ARG A 113 -8.41 18.83 -16.70
N ARG A 114 -9.36 18.39 -15.87
CA ARG A 114 -9.67 19.03 -14.59
C ARG A 114 -8.50 18.90 -13.61
N PHE A 115 -7.92 17.71 -13.50
CA PHE A 115 -6.73 17.46 -12.69
C PHE A 115 -5.57 18.41 -13.03
N ILE A 116 -5.19 18.52 -14.32
CA ILE A 116 -4.10 19.42 -14.74
C ILE A 116 -4.45 20.88 -14.44
N SER A 117 -5.70 21.29 -14.71
CA SER A 117 -6.17 22.65 -14.47
C SER A 117 -6.05 23.08 -13.00
N VAL A 118 -6.20 22.16 -12.05
CA VAL A 118 -6.19 22.45 -10.61
C VAL A 118 -4.78 22.32 -10.03
N GLU A 119 -4.05 21.25 -10.36
CA GLU A 119 -2.84 20.87 -9.61
C GLU A 119 -1.52 21.19 -10.35
N VAL A 120 -1.52 21.20 -11.68
CA VAL A 120 -0.28 21.30 -12.48
C VAL A 120 -0.02 22.75 -12.95
N TYR A 121 -1.06 23.50 -13.33
CA TYR A 121 -0.88 24.89 -13.80
C TYR A 121 -0.59 25.88 -12.66
N VAL A 122 -1.02 25.61 -11.43
CA VAL A 122 -0.80 26.51 -10.28
C VAL A 122 0.69 26.62 -9.95
N LEU A 123 1.44 25.52 -10.03
CA LEU A 123 2.89 25.53 -9.80
C LEU A 123 3.65 26.18 -10.95
N TYR A 124 3.24 25.99 -12.21
CA TYR A 124 3.88 26.64 -13.35
C TYR A 124 3.72 28.17 -13.26
N TYR A 125 2.56 28.67 -12.83
CA TYR A 125 2.32 30.10 -12.63
C TYR A 125 3.09 30.65 -11.41
N ILE A 126 3.13 29.93 -10.29
CA ILE A 126 3.91 30.35 -9.10
C ILE A 126 5.41 30.34 -9.38
N LEU A 127 5.95 29.31 -10.06
CA LEU A 127 7.36 29.24 -10.44
C LEU A 127 7.73 30.32 -11.46
N ILE A 128 6.88 30.60 -12.45
CA ILE A 128 7.09 31.70 -13.39
C ILE A 128 7.05 33.04 -12.65
N MET A 129 6.07 33.27 -11.76
CA MET A 129 5.99 34.50 -10.99
C MET A 129 7.16 34.66 -10.01
N GLN A 130 7.61 33.60 -9.35
CA GLN A 130 8.81 33.63 -8.49
C GLN A 130 10.10 33.84 -9.30
N ARG A 131 10.23 33.26 -10.50
CA ARG A 131 11.36 33.50 -11.41
C ARG A 131 11.35 34.93 -11.98
N LEU A 132 10.18 35.46 -12.31
CA LEU A 132 10.02 36.85 -12.78
C LEU A 132 10.24 37.87 -11.64
N LEU A 133 9.77 37.58 -10.42
CA LEU A 133 10.03 38.40 -9.22
C LEU A 133 11.51 38.37 -8.83
N LYS A 134 12.17 37.21 -8.86
CA LYS A 134 13.62 37.12 -8.61
C LYS A 134 14.45 37.86 -9.66
N LYS A 135 14.06 37.84 -10.94
CA LYS A 135 14.73 38.64 -11.99
C LYS A 135 14.53 40.15 -11.83
N ARG A 136 13.50 40.60 -11.11
CA ARG A 136 13.20 42.02 -10.87
C ARG A 136 13.85 42.59 -9.61
N ILE A 137 14.26 41.75 -8.67
CA ILE A 137 14.95 42.15 -7.42
C ILE A 137 16.47 42.23 -7.61
N VAL A 138 17.01 41.61 -8.68
CA VAL A 138 18.45 41.56 -8.98
C VAL A 138 18.85 42.58 -10.07
N ASN A 139 17.94 43.46 -10.49
CA ASN A 139 18.21 44.60 -11.37
C ASN A 139 17.81 45.91 -10.67
#